data_AF-A0A6A3IFL2-F1
#
_entry.id   AF-A0A6A3IFL2-F1
#
_cell.length_a   1.000
_cell.length_b   1.000
_cell.length_c   1.000
_cell.angle_alpha   90.00
_cell.angle_beta   90.00
_cell.angle_gamma   90.00
#
_symmetry.space_group_name_H-M   'P 1'
#
loop_
_entity.id
_entity.type
_entity.pdbx_description
1 polymer ?
#
loop_
_entity_poly.entity_id
_entity_poly.type
_entity_poly.pdbx_seq_one_letter_code
_entity_poly.pdbx_strand_id
1 'polypeptide(L)'
;MVETVHIKDVGAFSRTQIDTFKRCQNLKTAVQLGIEMHKWLSKEGLPSLPAQDHDLAREVARDVLESYPYKEMKGLSRMPDYKYAMLYRLTPPTWMTDAAIRACCERLVADTGTCRFAGELTRRTMTKKTRSKDAVQVDVALRNRIMAYAKESAVESIFVPVNFMNAHWCCLVIKVQAKGGSTSTIR
;
A
#
# COMPACT_ATOMS: atom_id res chain seq x y z
N MET A 1 13.25 -8.01 41.84
CA MET A 1 13.64 -9.18 41.02
C MET A 1 13.06 -8.97 39.63
N VAL A 2 13.87 -9.07 38.57
CA VAL A 2 13.38 -8.91 37.18
C VAL A 2 12.81 -10.25 36.72
N GLU A 3 11.58 -10.24 36.20
CA GLU A 3 10.96 -11.45 35.63
C GLU A 3 11.73 -11.90 34.39
N THR A 4 12.09 -13.18 34.35
CA THR A 4 12.86 -13.77 33.25
C THR A 4 12.19 -15.03 32.72
N VAL A 5 12.30 -15.22 31.40
CA VAL A 5 11.91 -16.45 30.72
C VAL A 5 13.16 -17.28 30.50
N HIS A 6 13.14 -18.53 30.96
CA HIS A 6 14.21 -19.47 30.73
C HIS A 6 14.01 -20.21 29.40
N ILE A 7 14.99 -20.12 28.51
CA ILE A 7 15.03 -20.86 27.26
C ILE A 7 16.09 -21.96 27.43
N LYS A 8 15.64 -23.21 27.34
CA LYS A 8 16.48 -24.40 27.50
C LYS A 8 17.73 -24.29 26.63
N ASP A 9 18.89 -24.61 27.20
CA ASP A 9 20.21 -24.63 26.54
C ASP A 9 20.73 -23.27 26.04
N VAL A 10 20.01 -22.17 26.29
CA VAL A 10 20.41 -20.81 25.87
C VAL A 10 20.63 -19.90 27.08
N GLY A 11 19.68 -19.85 28.03
CA GLY A 11 19.77 -18.99 29.22
C GLY A 11 18.45 -18.36 29.64
N ALA A 12 18.50 -17.46 30.63
CA ALA A 12 17.35 -16.72 31.13
C ALA A 12 17.38 -15.27 30.62
N PHE A 13 16.26 -14.79 30.07
CA PHE A 13 16.15 -13.46 29.48
C PHE A 13 15.00 -12.68 30.07
N SER A 14 15.25 -11.40 30.35
CA SER A 14 14.18 -10.45 30.67
C SER A 14 13.30 -10.17 29.46
N ARG A 15 12.08 -9.66 29.71
CA ARG A 15 11.18 -9.24 28.63
C ARG A 15 11.80 -8.23 27.67
N THR A 16 12.55 -7.25 28.20
CA THR A 16 13.23 -6.21 27.41
C THR A 16 14.26 -6.80 26.45
N GLN A 17 15.03 -7.81 26.88
CA GLN A 17 16.00 -8.50 26.01
C GLN A 17 15.29 -9.24 24.88
N ILE A 18 14.19 -9.96 25.19
CA ILE A 18 13.40 -10.66 24.17
C ILE A 18 12.81 -9.69 23.14
N ASP A 19 12.24 -8.57 23.59
CA ASP A 19 11.70 -7.55 22.69
C ASP A 19 12.81 -6.92 21.82
N THR A 20 14.02 -6.77 22.37
CA THR A 20 15.19 -6.30 21.61
C THR A 20 15.60 -7.30 20.53
N PHE A 21 15.71 -8.59 20.87
CA PHE A 21 16.02 -9.64 19.88
C PHE A 21 14.99 -9.68 18.75
N LYS A 22 13.70 -9.54 19.08
CA LYS A 22 12.63 -9.47 18.09
C LYS A 22 12.79 -8.25 17.17
N ARG A 23 13.15 -7.08 17.71
CA ARG A 23 13.43 -5.87 16.89
C ARG A 23 14.63 -6.08 15.97
N CYS A 24 15.72 -6.68 16.46
CA CYS A 24 16.89 -7.00 15.65
C CYS A 24 16.54 -7.98 14.51
N GLN A 25 15.76 -9.02 14.80
CA GLN A 25 15.31 -9.99 13.79
C GLN A 25 14.42 -9.33 12.73
N ASN A 26 13.48 -8.47 13.14
CA ASN A 26 12.64 -7.71 12.22
C ASN A 26 13.48 -6.77 11.34
N LEU A 27 14.46 -6.08 11.91
CA LEU A 27 15.37 -5.22 11.16
C LEU A 27 16.19 -6.02 10.14
N LYS A 28 16.78 -7.15 10.56
CA LYS A 28 17.52 -8.04 9.66
C LYS A 28 16.65 -8.50 8.48
N THR A 29 15.40 -8.88 8.76
CA THR A 29 14.44 -9.29 7.72
C THR A 29 14.15 -8.15 6.75
N ALA A 30 13.90 -6.94 7.25
CA ALA A 30 13.65 -5.77 6.41
C ALA A 30 14.86 -5.41 5.54
N VAL A 31 16.08 -5.43 6.09
CA VAL A 31 17.32 -5.18 5.34
C VAL A 31 17.50 -6.20 4.22
N GLN A 32 17.24 -7.49 4.50
CA GLN A 32 17.35 -8.54 3.48
C GLN A 32 16.38 -8.30 2.31
N LEU A 33 15.12 -7.94 2.60
CA LEU A 33 14.14 -7.58 1.57
C LEU A 33 14.58 -6.33 0.78
N GLY A 34 15.18 -5.33 1.43
CA GLY A 34 15.71 -4.14 0.76
C GLY A 34 16.86 -4.46 -0.21
N ILE A 35 17.77 -5.37 0.19
CA ILE A 35 18.85 -5.85 -0.68
C ILE A 35 18.28 -6.61 -1.89
N GLU A 36 17.28 -7.45 -1.68
CA GLU A 36 16.60 -8.18 -2.76
C GLU A 36 15.90 -7.24 -3.73
N MET A 37 15.20 -6.22 -3.20
CA MET A 37 14.58 -5.19 -4.03
C MET A 37 15.61 -4.41 -4.83
N HIS A 38 16.71 -3.98 -4.22
CA HIS A 38 17.78 -3.29 -4.94
C HIS A 38 18.32 -4.15 -6.08
N LYS A 39 18.63 -5.43 -5.82
CA LYS A 39 19.10 -6.36 -6.85
C LYS A 39 18.10 -6.50 -7.99
N TRP A 40 16.81 -6.62 -7.67
CA TRP A 40 15.75 -6.73 -8.68
C TRP A 40 15.61 -5.44 -9.49
N LEU A 41 15.60 -4.26 -8.84
CA LEU A 41 15.56 -2.97 -9.52
C LEU A 41 16.74 -2.81 -10.48
N SER A 42 17.96 -3.19 -10.09
CA SER A 42 19.12 -3.06 -10.95
C SER A 42 19.14 -4.03 -12.14
N LYS A 43 18.64 -5.26 -11.95
CA LYS A 43 18.75 -6.33 -12.96
C LYS A 43 17.54 -6.46 -13.88
N GLU A 44 16.35 -6.21 -13.35
CA GLU A 44 15.09 -6.44 -14.07
C GLU A 44 14.30 -5.14 -14.20
N GLY A 45 14.17 -4.37 -13.10
CA GLY A 45 13.41 -3.12 -13.09
C GLY A 45 13.96 -2.09 -14.08
N LEU A 46 15.24 -1.73 -13.95
CA LEU A 46 15.87 -0.69 -14.75
C LEU A 46 15.86 -1.01 -16.26
N PRO A 47 16.22 -2.22 -16.72
CA PRO A 47 16.13 -2.55 -18.15
C PRO A 47 14.70 -2.56 -18.70
N SER A 48 13.69 -2.74 -17.85
CA SER A 48 12.28 -2.72 -18.27
C SER A 48 11.70 -1.31 -18.45
N LEU A 49 12.42 -0.28 -17.97
CA LEU A 49 11.98 1.11 -18.04
C LEU A 49 12.47 1.82 -19.31
N PRO A 50 11.72 2.82 -19.81
CA PRO A 50 12.21 3.74 -20.83
C PRO A 50 13.53 4.41 -20.42
N ALA A 51 14.41 4.68 -21.37
CA ALA A 51 15.75 5.24 -21.11
C ALA A 51 15.71 6.56 -20.33
N GLN A 52 14.68 7.39 -20.57
CA GLN A 52 14.48 8.66 -19.87
C GLN A 52 14.29 8.52 -18.35
N ASP A 53 13.84 7.35 -17.88
CA ASP A 53 13.59 7.08 -16.47
C ASP A 53 14.77 6.37 -15.79
N HIS A 54 15.82 6.02 -16.53
CA HIS A 54 16.94 5.23 -16.00
C HIS A 54 17.70 5.95 -14.88
N ASP A 55 17.92 7.26 -15.01
CA ASP A 55 18.61 8.04 -13.98
C ASP A 55 17.84 8.03 -12.66
N LEU A 56 16.53 8.28 -12.73
CA LEU A 56 15.63 8.22 -11.58
C LEU A 56 15.58 6.80 -10.99
N ALA A 57 15.50 5.77 -11.83
CA ALA A 57 15.48 4.39 -11.37
C ALA A 57 16.77 4.00 -10.62
N ARG A 58 17.94 4.48 -11.07
CA ARG A 58 19.22 4.27 -10.37
C ARG A 58 19.25 5.01 -9.03
N GLU A 59 18.73 6.23 -8.98
CA GLU A 59 18.60 6.99 -7.73
C GLU A 59 17.70 6.25 -6.74
N VAL A 60 16.52 5.80 -7.16
CA VAL A 60 15.61 5.01 -6.30
C VAL A 60 16.27 3.72 -5.83
N ALA A 61 16.97 3.00 -6.71
CA ALA A 61 17.67 1.78 -6.32
C ALA A 61 18.76 2.05 -5.27
N ARG A 62 19.52 3.14 -5.40
CA ARG A 62 20.50 3.58 -4.40
C ARG A 62 19.82 3.95 -3.09
N ASP A 63 18.76 4.75 -3.14
CA ASP A 63 18.01 5.19 -1.98
C ASP A 63 17.45 4.02 -1.16
N VAL A 64 16.95 2.97 -1.83
CA VAL A 64 16.49 1.72 -1.21
C VAL A 64 17.61 1.03 -0.43
N LEU A 65 18.83 1.03 -0.96
CA LEU A 65 19.99 0.38 -0.36
C LEU A 65 20.58 1.18 0.81
N GLU A 66 20.64 2.51 0.67
CA GLU A 66 21.32 3.40 1.63
C GLU A 66 20.41 3.87 2.77
N SER A 67 19.09 3.81 2.60
CA SER A 67 18.15 4.28 3.63
C SER A 67 17.90 3.23 4.71
N TYR A 68 17.83 3.68 5.97
CA TYR A 68 17.33 2.86 7.06
C TYR A 68 15.89 2.40 6.76
N PRO A 69 15.56 1.09 6.85
CA PRO A 69 14.25 0.57 6.45
C PRO A 69 13.04 1.25 7.11
N TYR A 70 13.20 1.72 8.34
CA TYR A 70 12.12 2.37 9.08
C TYR A 70 12.16 3.91 9.03
N LYS A 71 13.00 4.48 8.15
CA LYS A 71 13.00 5.91 7.84
C LYS A 71 11.69 6.29 7.16
N GLU A 72 11.13 7.43 7.54
CA GLU A 72 9.93 7.99 6.93
C GLU A 72 10.20 8.41 5.49
N MET A 73 9.19 8.22 4.63
CA MET A 73 9.26 8.64 3.23
C MET A 73 8.84 10.10 3.08
N LYS A 74 9.69 10.90 2.43
CA LYS A 74 9.39 12.30 2.13
C LYS A 74 8.30 12.41 1.06
N GLY A 75 7.46 13.44 1.15
CA GLY A 75 6.41 13.71 0.16
C GLY A 75 5.14 12.88 0.30
N LEU A 76 5.05 12.02 1.31
CA LEU A 76 3.83 11.31 1.69
C LEU A 76 3.29 11.83 3.03
N SER A 77 2.03 11.52 3.32
CA SER A 77 1.42 11.82 4.62
C SER A 77 2.21 11.16 5.77
N ARG A 78 2.19 11.76 6.97
CA ARG A 78 2.85 11.17 8.15
C ARG A 78 2.04 10.01 8.71
N MET A 79 2.26 8.81 8.15
CA MET A 79 1.63 7.57 8.59
C MET A 79 2.67 6.61 9.19
N PRO A 80 2.35 5.85 10.26
CA PRO A 80 3.32 4.96 10.92
C PRO A 80 3.91 3.86 10.03
N ASP A 81 3.20 3.50 8.96
CA ASP A 81 3.53 2.48 7.97
C ASP A 81 4.21 3.04 6.71
N TYR A 82 4.30 4.38 6.56
CA TYR A 82 4.96 5.04 5.42
C TYR A 82 6.46 5.15 5.62
N LYS A 83 7.10 3.99 5.56
CA LYS A 83 8.53 3.80 5.73
C LYS A 83 9.11 3.14 4.51
N TYR A 84 10.42 3.30 4.28
CA TYR A 84 11.12 2.67 3.15
C TYR A 84 10.85 1.16 3.03
N ALA A 85 10.70 0.46 4.15
CA ALA A 85 10.39 -0.97 4.19
C ALA A 85 9.09 -1.36 3.45
N MET A 86 8.16 -0.43 3.24
CA MET A 86 6.95 -0.69 2.46
C MET A 86 7.26 -0.96 0.98
N LEU A 87 8.34 -0.39 0.45
CA LEU A 87 8.78 -0.55 -0.93
C LEU A 87 9.33 -1.95 -1.18
N TYR A 88 9.96 -2.57 -0.19
CA TYR A 88 10.70 -3.82 -0.37
C TYR A 88 9.82 -5.02 -0.76
N ARG A 89 8.49 -4.87 -0.63
CA ARG A 89 7.49 -5.84 -1.08
C ARG A 89 6.87 -5.55 -2.44
N LEU A 90 7.44 -4.60 -3.19
CA LEU A 90 7.07 -4.35 -4.58
C LEU A 90 7.76 -5.33 -5.54
N THR A 91 8.77 -6.06 -5.07
CA THR A 91 9.49 -7.06 -5.85
C THR A 91 8.69 -8.36 -5.95
N PRO A 92 8.41 -8.88 -7.17
CA PRO A 92 7.77 -10.18 -7.35
C PRO A 92 8.58 -11.31 -6.69
N PRO A 93 7.94 -12.38 -6.18
CA PRO A 93 6.50 -12.65 -6.18
C PRO A 93 5.78 -12.09 -4.94
N THR A 94 6.38 -11.11 -4.25
CA THR A 94 5.78 -10.58 -3.01
C THR A 94 4.60 -9.65 -3.29
N TRP A 95 3.69 -9.56 -2.32
CA TRP A 95 2.50 -8.73 -2.44
C TRP A 95 2.74 -7.35 -1.86
N MET A 96 2.24 -6.35 -2.58
CA MET A 96 2.19 -4.97 -2.12
C MET A 96 1.42 -4.86 -0.79
N THR A 97 1.91 -4.02 0.11
CA THR A 97 1.24 -3.74 1.39
C THR A 97 0.12 -2.73 1.22
N ASP A 98 -0.83 -2.74 2.15
CA ASP A 98 -1.91 -1.75 2.26
C ASP A 98 -1.32 -0.32 2.25
N ALA A 99 -0.22 -0.11 2.98
CA ALA A 99 0.50 1.16 3.04
C ALA A 99 1.01 1.62 1.67
N ALA A 100 1.60 0.72 0.88
CA ALA A 100 2.10 1.03 -0.46
C ALA A 100 0.96 1.34 -1.44
N ILE A 101 -0.18 0.63 -1.34
CA ILE A 101 -1.39 0.92 -2.14
C ILE A 101 -1.94 2.31 -1.78
N ARG A 102 -2.02 2.63 -0.49
CA ARG A 102 -2.49 3.94 -0.01
C ARG A 102 -1.59 5.07 -0.46
N ALA A 103 -0.27 4.91 -0.31
CA ALA A 103 0.72 5.88 -0.76
C ALA A 103 0.64 6.11 -2.28
N CYS A 104 0.45 5.05 -3.06
CA CYS A 104 0.23 5.15 -4.51
C CYS A 104 -1.03 6.00 -4.82
N CYS A 105 -2.14 5.76 -4.11
CA CYS A 105 -3.36 6.54 -4.27
C CYS A 105 -3.16 8.02 -3.88
N GLU A 106 -2.46 8.31 -2.78
CA GLU A 106 -2.15 9.69 -2.37
C GLU A 106 -1.32 10.43 -3.42
N ARG A 107 -0.29 9.77 -3.96
CA ARG A 107 0.54 10.36 -5.03
C ARG A 107 -0.25 10.60 -6.30
N LEU A 108 -1.09 9.64 -6.70
CA LEU A 108 -1.94 9.78 -7.88
C LEU A 108 -2.90 10.99 -7.75
N VAL A 109 -3.51 11.17 -6.57
CA VAL A 109 -4.38 12.33 -6.28
C VAL A 109 -3.60 13.64 -6.37
N ALA A 110 -2.41 13.69 -5.76
CA ALA A 110 -1.56 14.88 -5.75
C ALA A 110 -1.05 15.25 -7.16
N ASP A 111 -0.69 14.27 -7.98
CA ASP A 111 -0.04 14.51 -9.28
C ASP A 111 -1.04 14.83 -10.39
N THR A 112 -2.25 14.28 -10.34
CA THR A 112 -3.26 14.46 -11.41
C THR A 112 -4.24 15.58 -11.13
N GLY A 113 -4.58 15.83 -9.86
CA GLY A 113 -5.60 16.81 -9.46
C GLY A 113 -7.05 16.44 -9.81
N THR A 114 -7.27 15.61 -10.84
CA THR A 114 -8.60 15.22 -11.36
C THR A 114 -9.13 13.92 -10.76
N CYS A 115 -8.37 13.25 -9.88
CA CYS A 115 -8.85 12.04 -9.22
C CYS A 115 -8.96 12.18 -7.70
N ARG A 116 -9.72 11.28 -7.08
CA ARG A 116 -9.87 11.19 -5.63
C ARG A 116 -9.70 9.77 -5.12
N PHE A 117 -9.10 9.64 -3.95
CA PHE A 117 -9.00 8.38 -3.22
C PHE A 117 -10.07 8.34 -2.13
N ALA A 118 -11.05 7.45 -2.27
CA ALA A 118 -12.17 7.35 -1.33
C ALA A 118 -11.87 6.49 -0.10
N GLY A 119 -10.69 5.87 -0.03
CA GLY A 119 -10.29 4.96 1.05
C GLY A 119 -10.31 3.50 0.62
N GLU A 120 -9.74 2.65 1.47
CA GLU A 120 -9.69 1.20 1.27
C GLU A 120 -10.95 0.52 1.80
N LEU A 121 -11.44 -0.49 1.06
CA LEU A 121 -12.52 -1.37 1.50
C LEU A 121 -11.97 -2.77 1.76
N THR A 122 -12.09 -3.26 2.99
CA THR A 122 -11.80 -4.68 3.28
C THR A 122 -13.08 -5.49 3.17
N ARG A 123 -13.16 -6.36 2.16
CA ARG A 123 -14.31 -7.25 1.96
C ARG A 123 -14.08 -8.56 2.67
N ARG A 124 -14.92 -8.86 3.67
CA ARG A 124 -15.02 -10.20 4.24
C ARG A 124 -15.68 -11.12 3.22
N THR A 125 -15.09 -12.29 2.98
CA THR A 125 -15.68 -13.32 2.12
C THR A 125 -17.00 -13.75 2.75
N MET A 126 -18.13 -13.45 2.10
CA MET A 126 -19.43 -13.99 2.50
C MET A 126 -19.37 -15.50 2.26
N THR A 127 -19.27 -16.28 3.33
CA THR A 127 -19.47 -17.72 3.26
C THR A 127 -20.96 -17.98 2.98
N LYS A 128 -21.20 -18.57 1.81
CA LYS A 128 -22.49 -19.04 1.27
C LYS A 128 -23.44 -17.98 0.70
N LYS A 129 -23.93 -18.31 -0.49
CA LYS A 129 -25.06 -17.73 -1.22
C LYS A 129 -26.28 -17.64 -0.31
N THR A 130 -26.45 -16.51 0.35
CA THR A 130 -27.77 -16.06 0.77
C THR A 130 -27.91 -14.65 0.23
N ARG A 131 -28.68 -14.48 -0.86
CA ARG A 131 -29.19 -13.17 -1.29
C ARG A 131 -30.19 -12.70 -0.23
N SER A 132 -29.71 -12.39 0.97
CA SER A 132 -30.45 -11.52 1.87
C SER A 132 -30.36 -10.10 1.31
N LYS A 133 -31.46 -9.36 1.37
CA LYS A 133 -31.52 -7.94 0.98
C LYS A 133 -30.59 -7.05 1.82
N ASP A 134 -30.01 -7.60 2.89
CA ASP A 134 -29.02 -6.98 3.77
C ASP A 134 -27.57 -7.28 3.34
N ALA A 135 -27.33 -7.43 2.04
CA ALA A 135 -25.99 -7.59 1.51
C ALA A 135 -25.14 -6.36 1.87
N VAL A 136 -24.25 -6.53 2.85
CA VAL A 136 -23.19 -5.62 3.34
C VAL A 136 -23.22 -4.28 2.61
N GLN A 137 -23.98 -3.34 3.19
CA GLN A 137 -24.00 -1.97 2.70
C GLN A 137 -22.57 -1.46 2.68
N VAL A 138 -22.18 -0.84 1.55
CA VAL A 138 -21.00 0.02 1.52
C VAL A 138 -21.11 0.93 2.73
N ASP A 139 -20.06 0.94 3.57
CA ASP A 139 -20.01 1.76 4.76
C ASP A 139 -20.53 3.17 4.46
N VAL A 140 -21.43 3.68 5.30
CA VAL A 140 -22.15 4.93 5.03
C VAL A 140 -21.15 6.09 4.87
N ALA A 141 -20.03 6.07 5.60
CA ALA A 141 -19.00 7.08 5.47
C ALA A 141 -18.26 6.97 4.12
N LEU A 142 -17.91 5.76 3.68
CA LEU A 142 -17.33 5.54 2.35
C LEU A 142 -18.28 6.01 1.23
N ARG A 143 -19.57 5.64 1.30
CA ARG A 143 -20.58 6.09 0.34
C ARG A 143 -20.71 7.61 0.32
N ASN A 144 -20.81 8.25 1.48
CA ASN A 144 -20.92 9.70 1.59
C ASN A 144 -19.70 10.41 1.00
N ARG A 145 -18.50 9.86 1.23
CA ARG A 145 -17.26 10.40 0.66
C ARG A 145 -17.22 10.30 -0.85
N ILE A 146 -17.59 9.15 -1.42
CA ILE A 146 -17.71 8.97 -2.88
C ILE A 146 -18.71 9.99 -3.46
N MET A 147 -19.87 10.15 -2.83
CA MET A 147 -20.88 11.11 -3.28
C MET A 147 -20.43 12.57 -3.15
N ALA A 148 -19.60 12.90 -2.16
CA ALA A 148 -19.01 14.22 -2.03
C ALA A 148 -18.02 14.50 -3.16
N TYR A 149 -17.09 13.59 -3.41
CA TYR A 149 -16.11 13.70 -4.50
C TYR A 149 -16.77 13.77 -5.88
N ALA A 150 -17.84 13.02 -6.11
CA ALA A 150 -18.57 13.05 -7.39
C ALA A 150 -19.28 14.39 -7.68
N LYS A 151 -19.40 15.28 -6.69
CA LYS A 151 -19.95 16.63 -6.88
C LYS A 151 -18.88 17.66 -7.21
N GLU A 152 -17.60 17.34 -7.02
CA GLU A 152 -16.50 18.24 -7.34
C GLU A 152 -16.33 18.34 -8.86
N SER A 153 -16.37 19.56 -9.38
CA SER A 153 -16.35 19.81 -10.84
C SER A 153 -15.08 19.34 -11.54
N ALA A 154 -13.96 19.34 -10.83
CA ALA A 154 -12.66 18.93 -11.37
C ALA A 154 -12.40 17.42 -11.28
N VAL A 155 -13.27 16.65 -10.62
CA VAL A 155 -13.06 15.22 -10.40
C VAL A 155 -13.63 14.41 -11.56
N GLU A 156 -12.78 13.61 -12.19
CA GLU A 156 -13.13 12.70 -13.28
C GLU A 156 -13.17 11.23 -12.84
N SER A 157 -12.37 10.87 -11.84
CA SER A 157 -12.20 9.48 -11.40
C SER A 157 -12.08 9.37 -9.88
N ILE A 158 -12.77 8.39 -9.28
CA ILE A 158 -12.66 8.08 -7.85
C ILE A 158 -12.18 6.62 -7.71
N PHE A 159 -11.12 6.43 -6.93
CA PHE A 159 -10.51 5.13 -6.67
C PHE A 159 -10.92 4.57 -5.31
N VAL A 160 -11.31 3.29 -5.31
CA VAL A 160 -11.60 2.51 -4.09
C VAL A 160 -10.86 1.17 -4.20
N PRO A 161 -9.64 1.07 -3.65
CA PRO A 161 -8.95 -0.20 -3.47
C PRO A 161 -9.75 -1.14 -2.58
N VAL A 162 -9.86 -2.40 -2.99
CA VAL A 162 -10.62 -3.44 -2.28
C VAL A 162 -9.70 -4.61 -1.94
N ASN A 163 -9.58 -4.90 -0.64
CA ASN A 163 -8.86 -6.05 -0.10
C ASN A 163 -9.83 -7.20 0.18
N PHE A 164 -9.63 -8.35 -0.47
CA PHE A 164 -10.38 -9.58 -0.20
C PHE A 164 -9.63 -10.43 0.83
N MET A 165 -9.68 -10.01 2.10
CA MET A 165 -9.12 -10.77 3.23
C MET A 165 -7.65 -11.21 3.04
N ASN A 166 -6.81 -10.32 2.50
CA ASN A 166 -5.40 -10.59 2.21
C ASN A 166 -5.18 -11.75 1.21
N ALA A 167 -6.21 -12.11 0.43
CA ALA A 167 -6.14 -13.11 -0.64
C ALA A 167 -6.14 -12.48 -2.04
N HIS A 168 -6.61 -11.24 -2.19
CA HIS A 168 -6.57 -10.52 -3.46
C HIS A 168 -6.79 -9.02 -3.25
N TRP A 169 -6.17 -8.20 -4.09
CA TRP A 169 -6.42 -6.77 -4.19
C TRP A 169 -6.99 -6.44 -5.57
N CYS A 170 -8.07 -5.66 -5.60
CA CYS A 170 -8.56 -5.01 -6.81
C CYS A 170 -8.84 -3.52 -6.55
N CYS A 171 -9.21 -2.78 -7.58
CA CYS A 171 -9.61 -1.38 -7.44
C CYS A 171 -10.92 -1.13 -8.20
N LEU A 172 -11.89 -0.52 -7.52
CA LEU A 172 -13.06 0.03 -8.17
C LEU A 172 -12.73 1.44 -8.65
N VAL A 173 -12.96 1.70 -9.93
CA VAL A 173 -12.77 3.02 -10.55
C VAL A 173 -14.13 3.57 -10.94
N ILE A 174 -14.53 4.66 -10.30
CA ILE A 174 -15.80 5.34 -10.58
C ILE A 174 -15.48 6.53 -11.47
N LYS A 175 -16.00 6.52 -12.70
CA LYS A 175 -15.91 7.66 -13.62
C LYS A 175 -17.03 8.66 -13.33
N VAL A 176 -16.66 9.89 -13.04
CA VAL A 176 -17.59 11.00 -12.80
C VAL A 176 -17.83 11.67 -14.15
N GLN A 177 -19.06 11.58 -14.66
CA GLN A 177 -19.41 12.28 -15.90
C GLN A 177 -19.74 13.73 -15.62
N ALA A 178 -19.27 14.63 -16.48
CA ALA A 178 -19.67 16.03 -16.46
C ALA A 178 -21.19 16.14 -16.64
N LYS A 179 -21.85 16.92 -15.78
CA LYS A 179 -23.25 17.31 -16.00
C LYS A 179 -23.31 18.32 -17.15
N GLY A 180 -23.23 17.83 -18.39
CA GLY A 180 -23.33 18.64 -19.59
C GLY A 180 -22.72 17.94 -20.80
N GLY A 181 -23.51 17.12 -21.48
CA GLY A 181 -23.07 16.42 -22.69
C GLY A 181 -24.04 15.32 -23.08
N SER A 182 -24.93 15.66 -24.00
CA SER A 182 -25.92 14.84 -24.70
C SER A 182 -25.51 13.37 -24.95
N THR A 183 -26.49 12.49 -24.79
CA THR A 183 -26.60 11.12 -25.31
C THR A 183 -25.83 10.87 -26.62
N SER A 184 -24.97 9.84 -26.66
CA SER A 184 -24.94 8.89 -27.79
C SER A 184 -24.12 7.61 -27.48
N THR A 185 -24.83 6.49 -27.62
CA THR A 185 -24.43 5.24 -28.29
C THR A 185 -23.31 4.37 -27.73
N ILE A 186 -23.74 3.24 -27.17
CA ILE A 186 -22.98 2.02 -26.93
C ILE A 186 -22.48 1.45 -28.27
N ARG A 187 -21.19 1.15 -28.35
CA ARG A 187 -20.66 -0.02 -29.07
C ARG A 187 -19.75 -0.79 -28.13
#